data_AF-A0A1V8RTN1-F1
#
_entry.id   AF-A0A1V8RTN1-F1
#
_cell.length_a   1.000
_cell.length_b   1.000
_cell.length_c   1.000
_cell.angle_alpha   90.00
_cell.angle_beta   90.00
_cell.angle_gamma   90.00
#
_symmetry.space_group_name_H-M   'P 1'
#
loop_
_entity.id
_entity.type
_entity.pdbx_description
1 polymer ?
#
loop_
_entity_poly.entity_id
_entity_poly.type
_entity_poly.pdbx_seq_one_letter_code
_entity_poly.pdbx_strand_id
1 'polypeptide(L)'
;MTGPTSLSETYDAWTVQCANQSQGEKSRRLCQMSQELLQQKTRQRVLTFAIGMTAEGSKATLILPFGLLLSDGVRVQIAEEVVLQGAYRTCLPSGCLAEIEFPKEVVEKFETAEAASVLMTANSGQPVKTDISLKGFSSAYRRLVGLAAGVGSEGDDG
;
A
#
# COMPACT_ATOMS: atom_id res chain seq x y z
N MET A 1 -4.76 27.70 -15.16
CA MET A 1 -3.47 27.43 -14.49
C MET A 1 -3.41 25.93 -14.28
N THR A 2 -2.52 25.22 -14.96
CA THR A 2 -2.36 23.76 -14.84
C THR A 2 -1.86 23.43 -13.44
N GLY A 3 -2.68 22.76 -12.64
CA GLY A 3 -2.27 22.26 -11.33
C GLY A 3 -1.09 21.27 -11.45
N PRO A 4 -0.33 21.05 -10.38
CA PRO A 4 0.84 20.17 -10.42
C PRO A 4 0.46 18.75 -10.87
N THR A 5 1.16 18.24 -11.89
CA THR A 5 0.95 16.92 -12.51
C THR A 5 1.21 15.74 -11.56
N SER A 6 1.90 15.99 -10.44
CA SER A 6 2.14 15.03 -9.38
C SER A 6 2.10 15.67 -8.00
N LEU A 7 1.71 14.88 -7.01
CA LEU A 7 1.70 15.23 -5.58
C LEU A 7 2.53 14.20 -4.83
N SER A 8 3.34 14.62 -3.86
CA SER A 8 4.01 13.74 -2.92
C SER A 8 4.08 14.41 -1.54
N GLU A 9 3.44 13.81 -0.54
CA GLU A 9 3.36 14.31 0.83
C GLU A 9 3.77 13.18 1.79
N THR A 10 4.66 13.47 2.74
CA THR A 10 5.14 12.46 3.71
C THR A 10 4.57 12.73 5.11
N TYR A 11 4.07 11.68 5.73
CA TYR A 11 3.47 11.60 7.05
C TYR A 11 4.22 10.52 7.84
N ASP A 12 5.28 10.91 8.54
CA ASP A 12 6.18 10.00 9.24
C ASP A 12 6.67 8.85 8.33
N ALA A 13 6.16 7.63 8.52
CA ALA A 13 6.54 6.45 7.77
C ALA A 13 5.79 6.29 6.43
N TRP A 14 4.73 7.07 6.21
CA TRP A 14 3.85 6.93 5.04
C TRP A 14 4.03 8.08 4.08
N THR A 15 3.99 7.80 2.78
CA THR A 15 4.02 8.83 1.74
C THR A 15 2.76 8.71 0.89
N VAL A 16 1.99 9.79 0.77
CA VAL A 16 0.86 9.93 -0.14
C VAL A 16 1.37 10.48 -1.45
N GLN A 17 1.10 9.78 -2.54
CA GLN A 17 1.51 10.17 -3.89
C GLN A 17 0.32 10.15 -4.83
N CYS A 18 0.22 11.14 -5.71
CA CYS A 18 -0.71 11.15 -6.83
C CYS A 18 0.02 11.39 -8.14
N ALA A 19 -0.42 10.70 -9.19
CA ALA A 19 0.02 10.95 -10.55
C ALA A 19 -1.18 10.91 -11.50
N ASN A 20 -1.14 11.76 -12.53
CA ASN A 20 -2.06 11.65 -13.65
C ASN A 20 -1.63 10.47 -14.53
N GLN A 21 -2.46 9.44 -14.61
CA GLN A 21 -2.33 8.41 -15.62
C GLN A 21 -3.19 8.79 -16.82
N SER A 22 -2.54 8.94 -17.97
CA SER A 22 -3.23 9.02 -19.25
C SER A 22 -3.41 7.61 -19.81
N GLN A 23 -4.66 7.23 -20.09
CA GLN A 23 -4.98 6.03 -20.86
C GLN A 23 -5.81 6.46 -22.07
N GLY A 24 -5.15 6.68 -23.20
CA GLY A 24 -5.78 7.23 -24.41
C GLY A 24 -6.17 8.69 -24.19
N GLU A 25 -7.43 9.04 -24.49
CA GLU A 25 -7.98 10.39 -24.31
C GLU A 25 -8.42 10.70 -22.86
N LYS A 26 -8.41 9.70 -21.97
CA LYS A 26 -8.85 9.86 -20.58
C LYS A 26 -7.64 10.05 -19.67
N SER A 27 -7.58 11.19 -18.98
CA SER A 27 -6.67 11.43 -17.87
C SER A 27 -7.38 11.10 -16.57
N ARG A 28 -6.81 10.21 -15.76
CA ARG A 28 -7.28 9.93 -14.39
C ARG A 28 -6.18 10.20 -13.40
N ARG A 29 -6.48 11.00 -12.38
CA ARG A 29 -5.60 11.16 -11.23
C ARG A 29 -5.71 9.92 -10.35
N LEU A 30 -4.62 9.20 -10.19
CA LEU A 30 -4.52 8.05 -9.29
C LEU A 30 -3.67 8.45 -8.09
N CYS A 31 -4.21 8.23 -6.89
CA CYS A 31 -3.53 8.48 -5.64
C CYS A 31 -3.39 7.18 -4.85
N GLN A 32 -2.25 7.02 -4.17
CA GLN A 32 -1.99 5.95 -3.23
C GLN A 32 -1.19 6.49 -2.05
N MET A 33 -1.25 5.81 -0.92
CA MET A 33 -0.28 5.98 0.16
C MET A 33 0.59 4.73 0.25
N SER A 34 1.87 4.88 0.56
CA SER A 34 2.75 3.74 0.69
C SER A 34 3.83 3.93 1.76
N GLN A 35 4.35 2.80 2.22
CA GLN A 35 5.56 2.72 3.04
C GLN A 35 6.51 1.73 2.36
N GLU A 36 7.76 2.15 2.19
CA GLU A 36 8.83 1.29 1.71
C GLU A 36 9.77 0.92 2.85
N LEU A 37 9.94 -0.37 3.09
CA LEU A 37 10.94 -0.87 4.01
C LEU A 37 12.22 -1.20 3.25
N LEU A 38 13.32 -0.54 3.65
CA LEU A 38 14.64 -0.74 3.06
C LEU A 38 15.56 -1.45 4.06
N GLN A 39 16.38 -2.37 3.58
CA GLN A 39 17.45 -2.96 4.36
C GLN A 39 18.51 -1.90 4.65
N GLN A 40 18.86 -1.70 5.93
CA GLN A 40 19.71 -0.58 6.34
C GLN A 40 21.10 -0.56 5.68
N LYS A 41 21.73 -1.73 5.51
CA LYS A 41 23.10 -1.84 4.98
C LYS A 41 23.17 -1.67 3.46
N THR A 42 22.30 -2.36 2.73
CA THR A 42 22.37 -2.44 1.27
C THR A 42 21.47 -1.42 0.59
N ARG A 43 20.56 -0.79 1.35
CA ARG A 43 19.48 0.07 0.85
C ARG A 43 18.54 -0.64 -0.14
N GLN A 44 18.61 -1.98 -0.20
CA GLN A 44 17.70 -2.76 -1.01
C GLN A 44 16.31 -2.78 -0.38
N ARG A 45 15.29 -2.68 -1.23
CA ARG A 45 13.91 -2.76 -0.79
C ARG A 45 13.57 -4.18 -0.33
N VAL A 46 13.04 -4.26 0.88
CA VAL A 46 12.51 -5.48 1.49
C VAL A 46 11.02 -5.62 1.18
N LEU A 47 10.25 -4.55 1.34
CA LEU A 47 8.79 -4.55 1.17
C LEU A 47 8.32 -3.17 0.72
N THR A 48 7.34 -3.11 -0.18
CA THR A 48 6.44 -1.94 -0.28
C THR A 48 5.06 -2.36 0.21
N PHE A 49 4.48 -1.60 1.11
CA PHE A 49 3.05 -1.69 1.45
C PHE A 49 2.37 -0.44 0.90
N ALA A 50 1.50 -0.60 -0.09
CA ALA A 50 0.73 0.49 -0.68
C ALA A 50 -0.77 0.28 -0.45
N ILE A 51 -1.50 1.38 -0.33
CA ILE A 51 -2.96 1.41 -0.21
C ILE A 51 -3.49 2.42 -1.21
N GLY A 52 -4.43 1.98 -2.04
CA GLY A 52 -5.13 2.82 -3.01
C GLY A 52 -6.64 2.78 -2.79
N MET A 53 -7.32 3.82 -3.26
CA MET A 53 -8.79 3.86 -3.28
C MET A 53 -9.31 3.29 -4.61
N THR A 54 -10.36 2.50 -4.52
CA THR A 54 -11.13 1.96 -5.64
C THR A 54 -12.58 2.42 -5.51
N ALA A 55 -13.42 2.09 -6.49
CA ALA A 55 -14.86 2.36 -6.41
C ALA A 55 -15.55 1.57 -5.29
N GLU A 56 -14.97 0.44 -4.87
CA GLU A 56 -15.55 -0.51 -3.91
C GLU A 56 -15.00 -0.32 -2.49
N GLY A 57 -13.94 0.48 -2.33
CA GLY A 57 -13.26 0.70 -1.04
C GLY A 57 -11.76 0.88 -1.20
N SER A 58 -11.00 0.71 -0.11
CA SER A 58 -9.54 0.69 -0.14
C SER A 58 -9.00 -0.71 -0.41
N LYS A 59 -7.93 -0.79 -1.18
CA LYS A 59 -7.22 -2.04 -1.48
C LYS A 59 -5.74 -1.87 -1.17
N ALA A 60 -5.15 -2.87 -0.52
CA ALA A 60 -3.74 -2.95 -0.23
C ALA A 60 -3.00 -3.74 -1.32
N THR A 61 -1.84 -3.23 -1.71
CA THR A 61 -0.90 -3.89 -2.62
C THR A 61 0.44 -4.01 -1.90
N LEU A 62 0.90 -5.24 -1.72
CA LEU A 62 2.22 -5.52 -1.15
C LEU A 62 3.16 -5.97 -2.27
N ILE A 63 4.34 -5.36 -2.33
CA ILE A 63 5.45 -5.79 -3.20
C ILE A 63 6.50 -6.45 -2.31
N LEU A 64 6.57 -7.77 -2.39
CA LEU A 64 7.32 -8.64 -1.49
C LEU A 64 8.59 -9.18 -2.20
N PRO A 65 9.63 -9.59 -1.47
CA PRO A 65 10.88 -10.03 -2.07
C PRO A 65 10.73 -11.39 -2.76
N PHE A 66 11.72 -11.75 -3.59
CA PHE A 66 11.80 -13.08 -4.19
C PHE A 66 12.24 -14.14 -3.17
N GLY A 67 12.09 -15.41 -3.55
CA GLY A 67 12.49 -16.55 -2.71
C GLY A 67 11.47 -16.93 -1.64
N LEU A 68 10.22 -16.49 -1.79
CA LEU A 68 9.09 -16.83 -0.92
C LEU A 68 8.34 -18.05 -1.46
N LEU A 69 7.76 -18.83 -0.54
CA LEU A 69 6.86 -19.93 -0.85
C LEU A 69 5.46 -19.37 -1.13
N LEU A 70 5.13 -19.22 -2.41
CA LEU A 70 3.92 -18.52 -2.84
C LEU A 70 2.61 -19.23 -2.43
N SER A 71 2.63 -20.56 -2.24
CA SER A 71 1.46 -21.33 -1.82
C SER A 71 0.93 -20.94 -0.43
N ASP A 72 1.78 -20.39 0.42
CA ASP A 72 1.43 -20.03 1.81
C ASP A 72 0.81 -18.63 1.92
N GLY A 73 0.85 -17.85 0.83
CA GLY A 73 0.36 -16.48 0.81
C GLY A 73 1.13 -15.53 1.73
N VAL A 74 0.46 -14.45 2.11
CA VAL A 74 0.96 -13.42 3.03
C VAL A 74 -0.11 -13.11 4.06
N ARG A 75 0.33 -12.84 5.29
CA ARG A 75 -0.55 -12.38 6.38
C ARG A 75 0.00 -11.08 6.96
N VAL A 76 -0.90 -10.21 7.40
CA VAL A 76 -0.55 -9.02 8.17
C VAL A 76 -1.24 -9.13 9.51
N GLN A 77 -0.48 -8.90 10.57
CA GLN A 77 -0.98 -8.92 11.95
C GLN A 77 -0.71 -7.61 12.68
N ILE A 78 -1.58 -7.29 13.61
CA ILE A 78 -1.34 -6.26 14.63
C ILE A 78 -1.28 -7.00 15.97
N ALA A 79 -0.17 -6.84 16.69
CA ALA A 79 0.20 -7.70 17.81
C ALA A 79 0.18 -9.19 17.40
N GLU A 80 -0.86 -9.94 17.80
CA GLU A 80 -1.02 -11.38 17.54
C GLU A 80 -2.25 -11.69 16.67
N GLU A 81 -3.03 -10.67 16.30
CA GLU A 81 -4.24 -10.85 15.50
C GLU A 81 -3.95 -10.69 14.01
N VAL A 82 -4.28 -11.70 13.20
CA VAL A 82 -4.23 -11.59 11.74
C VAL A 82 -5.38 -10.70 11.27
N VAL A 83 -5.02 -9.52 10.76
CA VAL A 83 -5.98 -8.51 10.29
C VAL A 83 -6.13 -8.52 8.76
N LEU A 84 -5.12 -9.02 8.03
CA LEU A 84 -5.20 -9.23 6.58
C LEU A 84 -4.57 -10.56 6.20
N GLN A 85 -5.11 -11.18 5.15
CA GLN A 85 -4.54 -12.35 4.53
C GLN A 85 -4.78 -12.28 3.02
N GLY A 86 -3.76 -12.64 2.24
CA GLY A 86 -3.85 -12.61 0.78
C GLY A 86 -2.97 -13.65 0.11
N ALA A 87 -3.34 -14.02 -1.11
CA ALA A 87 -2.52 -14.83 -1.99
C ALA A 87 -1.63 -13.93 -2.86
N TYR A 88 -0.50 -14.46 -3.32
CA TYR A 88 0.29 -13.80 -4.35
C TYR A 88 -0.45 -13.86 -5.68
N ARG A 89 -0.55 -12.73 -6.36
CA ARG A 89 -1.19 -12.60 -7.67
C ARG A 89 -0.24 -12.95 -8.80
N THR A 90 0.97 -12.41 -8.75
CA THR A 90 2.03 -12.60 -9.76
C THR A 90 3.36 -12.10 -9.21
N CYS A 91 4.47 -12.31 -9.93
CA CYS A 91 5.75 -11.67 -9.65
C CYS A 91 6.24 -10.90 -10.87
N LEU A 92 6.70 -9.67 -10.62
CA LEU A 92 7.33 -8.77 -11.61
C LEU A 92 8.79 -8.57 -11.22
N PRO A 93 9.64 -7.94 -12.07
CA PRO A 93 11.03 -7.65 -11.71
C PRO A 93 11.21 -6.85 -10.41
N SER A 94 10.18 -6.11 -10.00
CA SER A 94 10.14 -5.33 -8.77
C SER A 94 9.87 -6.14 -7.50
N GLY A 95 9.37 -7.39 -7.63
CA GLY A 95 9.00 -8.27 -6.53
C GLY A 95 7.71 -9.06 -6.80
N CYS A 96 7.28 -9.85 -5.83
CA CYS A 96 6.03 -10.59 -5.85
C CYS A 96 4.88 -9.75 -5.31
N LEU A 97 3.78 -9.67 -6.05
CA LEU A 97 2.62 -8.84 -5.76
C LEU A 97 1.56 -9.64 -5.01
N ALA A 98 1.09 -9.11 -3.89
CA ALA A 98 -0.14 -9.54 -3.24
C ALA A 98 -1.13 -8.38 -3.21
N GLU A 99 -2.37 -8.66 -3.58
CA GLU A 99 -3.46 -7.70 -3.62
C GLU A 99 -4.55 -8.14 -2.66
N ILE A 100 -4.87 -7.31 -1.68
CA ILE A 100 -5.72 -7.66 -0.54
C ILE A 100 -6.74 -6.55 -0.32
N GLU A 101 -8.01 -6.90 -0.17
CA GLU A 101 -9.02 -5.94 0.27
C GLU A 101 -8.63 -5.34 1.62
N PHE A 102 -8.82 -4.04 1.77
CA PHE A 102 -8.43 -3.31 2.98
C PHE A 102 -9.70 -2.73 3.62
N PRO A 103 -10.41 -3.55 4.42
CA PRO A 103 -11.72 -3.19 4.93
C PRO A 103 -11.61 -2.15 6.07
N LYS A 104 -12.71 -1.46 6.35
CA LYS A 104 -12.74 -0.32 7.27
C LYS A 104 -12.29 -0.72 8.69
N GLU A 105 -12.63 -1.91 9.14
CA GLU A 105 -12.23 -2.43 10.46
C GLU A 105 -10.70 -2.56 10.58
N VAL A 106 -10.01 -2.85 9.48
CA VAL A 106 -8.54 -2.90 9.44
C VAL A 106 -7.96 -1.49 9.44
N VAL A 107 -8.59 -0.54 8.75
CA VAL A 107 -8.20 0.89 8.82
C VAL A 107 -8.22 1.34 10.28
N GLU A 108 -9.31 1.10 11.01
CA GLU A 108 -9.49 1.52 12.41
C GLU A 108 -8.40 0.90 13.33
N LYS A 109 -8.01 -0.34 13.09
CA LYS A 109 -6.88 -0.97 13.81
C LYS A 109 -5.53 -0.35 13.45
N PHE A 110 -5.31 -0.04 12.17
CA PHE A 110 -4.09 0.62 11.72
C PHE A 110 -3.96 2.04 12.26
N GLU A 111 -5.06 2.75 12.49
CA GLU A 111 -5.08 4.10 13.06
C GLU A 111 -4.69 4.15 14.54
N THR A 112 -4.87 3.04 15.26
CA THR A 112 -4.65 2.96 16.72
C THR A 112 -3.36 2.23 17.12
N ALA A 113 -2.86 1.35 16.26
CA ALA A 113 -1.62 0.61 16.51
C ALA A 113 -0.36 1.40 16.12
N GLU A 114 0.78 1.05 16.73
CA GLU A 114 2.07 1.69 16.40
C GLU A 114 2.83 0.97 15.26
N ALA A 115 2.59 -0.33 15.09
CA ALA A 115 3.24 -1.18 14.11
C ALA A 115 2.34 -2.36 13.70
N ALA A 116 2.60 -2.88 12.50
CA ALA A 116 2.04 -4.14 12.03
C ALA A 116 3.16 -5.06 11.54
N SER A 117 2.94 -6.36 11.60
CA SER A 117 3.90 -7.36 11.11
C SER A 117 3.37 -8.04 9.86
N VAL A 118 4.19 -8.08 8.82
CA VAL A 118 3.98 -8.87 7.61
C VAL A 118 4.68 -10.21 7.78
N LEU A 119 3.89 -11.28 7.70
CA LEU A 119 4.31 -12.67 7.84
C LEU A 119 4.30 -13.36 6.48
N MET A 120 5.40 -14.02 6.17
CA MET A 120 5.65 -14.75 4.93
C MET A 120 6.35 -16.08 5.24
N THR A 121 6.42 -16.96 4.26
CA THR A 121 7.23 -18.19 4.32
C THR A 121 8.30 -18.13 3.24
N ALA A 122 9.56 -18.37 3.59
CA ALA A 122 10.64 -18.53 2.61
C ALA A 122 10.47 -19.85 1.85
N ASN A 123 11.03 -19.96 0.65
CA ASN A 123 11.00 -21.20 -0.15
C ASN A 123 11.67 -22.40 0.58
N SER A 124 12.49 -22.15 1.60
CA SER A 124 13.05 -23.16 2.49
C SER A 124 12.06 -23.69 3.55
N GLY A 125 10.83 -23.15 3.59
CA GLY A 125 9.82 -23.43 4.62
C GLY A 125 10.01 -22.63 5.92
N GLN A 126 11.04 -21.77 6.01
CA GLN A 126 11.29 -20.98 7.21
C GLN A 126 10.35 -19.77 7.29
N PRO A 127 9.80 -19.45 8.48
CA PRO A 127 8.99 -18.26 8.66
C PRO A 127 9.85 -16.99 8.50
N VAL A 128 9.31 -16.00 7.78
CA VAL A 128 9.90 -14.68 7.61
C VAL A 128 8.92 -13.65 8.14
N LYS A 129 9.39 -12.78 9.04
CA LYS A 129 8.62 -11.71 9.64
C LYS A 129 9.28 -10.38 9.34
N THR A 130 8.48 -9.36 9.05
CA THR A 130 8.96 -8.00 8.82
C THR A 130 7.94 -7.01 9.38
N ASP A 131 8.41 -6.02 10.11
CA ASP A 131 7.54 -5.01 10.73
C ASP A 131 7.48 -3.73 9.89
N ILE A 132 6.30 -3.12 9.85
CA ILE A 132 6.05 -1.81 9.27
C ILE A 132 5.58 -0.85 10.37
N SER A 133 5.96 0.42 10.24
CA SER A 133 5.53 1.48 11.18
C SER A 133 4.15 1.99 10.80
N LEU A 134 3.26 2.15 11.78
CA LEU A 134 1.95 2.76 11.59
C LEU A 134 1.92 4.25 11.99
N LYS A 135 3.06 4.79 12.46
CA LYS A 135 3.22 6.23 12.68
C LYS A 135 2.91 7.01 11.40
N GLY A 136 2.02 7.99 11.51
CA GLY A 136 1.55 8.82 10.40
C GLY A 136 0.41 8.21 9.55
N PHE A 137 0.00 6.96 9.82
CA PHE A 137 -1.01 6.26 9.02
C PHE A 137 -2.35 7.00 8.94
N SER A 138 -2.95 7.39 10.07
CA SER A 138 -4.28 8.04 10.09
C SER A 138 -4.29 9.35 9.29
N SER A 139 -3.26 10.18 9.44
CA SER A 139 -3.11 11.44 8.69
C SER A 139 -2.97 11.20 7.19
N ALA A 140 -2.12 10.24 6.79
CA ALA A 140 -1.93 9.87 5.39
C ALA A 140 -3.19 9.27 4.77
N TYR A 141 -3.88 8.36 5.48
CA TYR A 141 -5.09 7.71 4.98
C TYR A 141 -6.23 8.72 4.81
N ARG A 142 -6.43 9.62 5.78
CA ARG A 142 -7.39 10.72 5.66
C ARG A 142 -7.11 11.62 4.45
N ARG A 143 -5.83 11.93 4.21
CA ARG A 143 -5.42 12.70 3.04
C ARG A 143 -5.71 11.95 1.74
N LEU A 144 -5.38 10.66 1.68
CA LEU A 144 -5.66 9.80 0.53
C LEU A 144 -7.15 9.77 0.20
N VAL A 145 -8.01 9.58 1.21
CA VAL A 145 -9.48 9.58 1.04
C VAL A 145 -9.97 10.93 0.53
N GLY A 146 -9.47 12.04 1.09
CA GLY A 146 -9.82 13.39 0.63
C GLY A 146 -9.41 13.67 -0.81
N LEU A 147 -8.25 13.16 -1.23
CA LEU A 147 -7.77 13.28 -2.60
C LEU A 147 -8.59 12.41 -3.56
N ALA A 148 -9.01 11.22 -3.15
CA ALA A 148 -9.84 10.32 -3.97
C ALA A 148 -11.25 10.87 -4.21
N ALA A 149 -11.83 11.55 -3.22
CA ALA A 149 -13.15 12.20 -3.35
C ALA A 149 -13.12 13.38 -4.36
N GLY A 150 -11.98 14.07 -4.49
CA GLY A 150 -11.81 15.20 -5.42
C GLY A 150 -11.61 14.81 -6.89
N VAL A 151 -11.34 13.53 -7.21
CA VAL A 151 -11.15 13.06 -8.60
C VAL A 151 -12.48 13.01 -9.38
N GLY A 152 -13.62 13.25 -8.71
CA GLY A 152 -14.96 13.29 -9.32
C GLY A 152 -15.41 14.66 -9.85
N SER A 153 -14.65 15.75 -9.69
CA SER A 153 -15.14 17.10 -9.98
C SER A 153 -14.39 17.89 -11.07
N GLU A 154 -13.44 17.30 -11.79
CA GLU A 154 -12.68 17.98 -12.86
C GLU A 154 -12.92 17.32 -14.23
N GLY A 155 -14.19 17.21 -14.62
CA GLY A 155 -14.60 16.63 -15.91
C GLY A 155 -15.95 17.12 -16.46
N ASP A 156 -16.43 18.29 -16.03
CA ASP A 156 -17.63 18.93 -16.59
C ASP A 156 -17.42 20.45 -16.62
N ASP A 157 -16.79 20.96 -17.70
CA ASP A 157 -16.96 22.35 -18.13
C ASP A 157 -16.61 22.46 -19.63
N GLY A 158 -17.66 22.55 -20.46
CA GLY A 158 -17.68 23.31 -21.72
C GLY A 158 -17.06 22.69 -22.97
#